data_AF-A0A0D0IXT0-F1
#
_entry.id   AF-A0A0D0IXT0-F1
#
_cell.length_a   1.000
_cell.length_b   1.000
_cell.length_c   1.000
_cell.angle_alpha   90.00
_cell.angle_beta   90.00
_cell.angle_gamma   90.00
#
_symmetry.space_group_name_H-M   'P 1'
#
loop_
_entity.id
_entity.type
_entity.pdbx_description
1 polymer ?
#
loop_
_entity_poly.entity_id
_entity_poly.type
_entity_poly.pdbx_seq_one_letter_code
_entity_poly.pdbx_strand_id
1 'polypeptide(L)'
;MKRSVVTVECGEYYEILSRGRVIACCNNINADTTLHAVSVKPDSDTERKAMVCGCWINRFTFMPSCQGRILTVSPFSTDARLISMANRNIGTLIENTIKRAEEMLATDMKRETEMDYYLNTHNVKDEGYNAIAAYAEENKKKKDSLQHSINLLKSLQQKKGLKIRRKSRYTLVYPVNAKKANRIACRILPEESGKTSRSTIVLQTKGKFMPEDANSLYGFDVFCLIPEKGDTISIAGVFGLTKNSLPSTALQKPNIFRGTTISTERHATPELLAPQGAPIFNRNGYFIGINNKGGIVK
;
A
#
# COMPACT_ATOMS: atom_id res chain seq x y z
N MET A 1 -1.74 -2.88 -25.38
CA MET A 1 -0.77 -2.75 -24.26
C MET A 1 -0.99 -1.49 -23.43
N LYS A 2 -0.79 -0.26 -23.93
CA LYS A 2 -0.95 0.96 -23.08
C LYS A 2 -2.36 1.14 -22.50
N ARG A 3 -3.39 0.97 -23.34
CA ARG A 3 -4.82 1.13 -22.98
C ARG A 3 -5.34 0.07 -21.99
N SER A 4 -4.57 -0.98 -21.70
CA SER A 4 -4.96 -1.96 -20.69
C SER A 4 -4.46 -1.62 -19.30
N VAL A 5 -3.53 -0.68 -19.16
CA VAL A 5 -2.92 -0.32 -17.89
C VAL A 5 -3.87 0.56 -17.08
N VAL A 6 -3.95 0.29 -15.79
CA VAL A 6 -4.66 1.11 -14.81
C VAL A 6 -3.77 1.38 -13.61
N THR A 7 -4.11 2.41 -12.83
CA THR A 7 -3.49 2.65 -11.54
C THR A 7 -4.48 2.43 -10.41
N VAL A 8 -4.05 1.70 -9.40
CA VAL A 8 -4.84 1.35 -8.23
C VAL A 8 -4.17 1.95 -7.00
N GLU A 9 -4.94 2.74 -6.26
CA GLU A 9 -4.60 3.18 -4.92
C GLU A 9 -5.00 2.07 -3.94
N CYS A 10 -4.01 1.46 -3.32
CA CYS A 10 -4.16 0.41 -2.31
C CYS A 10 -3.97 1.03 -0.92
N GLY A 11 -5.02 0.98 -0.10
CA GLY A 11 -4.99 1.33 1.32
C GLY A 11 -5.07 0.07 2.18
N GLU A 12 -4.27 -0.02 3.24
CA GLU A 12 -4.38 -1.08 4.24
C GLU A 12 -4.20 -0.52 5.64
N TYR A 13 -5.08 -0.94 6.56
CA TYR A 13 -4.99 -0.65 7.98
C TYR A 13 -5.54 -1.81 8.81
N TYR A 14 -5.21 -1.84 10.09
CA TYR A 14 -5.69 -2.84 11.03
C TYR A 14 -6.70 -2.23 11.98
N GLU A 15 -7.86 -2.87 12.13
CA GLU A 15 -8.89 -2.50 13.09
C GLU A 15 -8.74 -3.37 14.35
N ILE A 16 -8.64 -2.74 15.51
CA ILE A 16 -8.70 -3.38 16.82
C ILE A 16 -10.15 -3.33 17.30
N LEU A 17 -10.75 -4.51 17.42
CA LEU A 17 -12.12 -4.74 17.82
C LEU A 17 -12.17 -5.20 19.28
N SER A 18 -13.09 -4.68 20.08
CA SER A 18 -13.52 -5.35 21.32
C SER A 18 -15.00 -5.67 21.21
N ARG A 19 -15.36 -6.93 21.44
CA ARG A 19 -16.76 -7.40 21.39
C ARG A 19 -17.49 -6.96 20.10
N GLY A 20 -16.78 -6.93 18.97
CA GLY A 20 -17.31 -6.57 17.65
C GLY A 20 -17.33 -5.08 17.30
N ARG A 21 -17.01 -4.17 18.22
CA ARG A 21 -16.90 -2.72 17.95
C ARG A 21 -15.45 -2.31 17.73
N VAL A 22 -15.20 -1.50 16.69
CA VAL A 22 -13.88 -0.93 16.40
C VAL A 22 -13.58 0.15 17.44
N ILE A 23 -12.44 0.03 18.11
CA ILE A 23 -12.00 0.99 19.14
C ILE A 23 -10.78 1.76 18.69
N ALA A 24 -9.90 1.11 17.93
CA ALA A 24 -8.68 1.71 17.44
C ALA A 24 -8.29 1.15 16.08
N CYS A 25 -7.51 1.94 15.34
CA CYS A 25 -6.88 1.57 14.08
C CYS A 25 -5.36 1.69 14.23
N CYS A 26 -4.62 0.83 13.52
CA CYS A 26 -3.17 0.95 13.44
C CYS A 26 -2.64 0.65 12.03
N ASN A 27 -1.47 1.20 11.74
CA ASN A 27 -0.85 1.15 10.42
C ASN A 27 -0.24 -0.23 10.13
N ASN A 28 0.60 -0.71 11.04
CA ASN A 28 1.33 -1.97 10.87
C ASN A 28 1.49 -2.73 12.19
N ILE A 29 1.68 -4.04 12.04
CA ILE A 29 2.10 -4.95 13.10
C ILE A 29 3.52 -5.40 12.75
N ASN A 30 4.49 -4.94 13.52
CA ASN A 30 5.88 -5.32 13.30
C ASN A 30 6.15 -6.74 13.87
N ALA A 31 7.16 -7.42 13.31
CA ALA A 31 7.55 -8.76 13.75
C ALA A 31 8.06 -8.80 15.20
N ASP A 32 8.46 -7.65 15.73
CA ASP A 32 8.86 -7.44 17.12
C ASP A 32 7.69 -7.23 18.07
N THR A 33 6.47 -7.54 17.61
CA THR A 33 5.25 -7.45 18.41
C THR A 33 4.95 -6.02 18.89
N THR A 34 5.04 -5.04 17.99
CA THR A 34 4.59 -3.67 18.28
C THR A 34 3.62 -3.14 17.22
N LEU A 35 2.71 -2.26 17.67
CA LEU A 35 1.75 -1.56 16.81
C LEU A 35 2.30 -0.19 16.45
N HIS A 36 2.32 0.14 15.16
CA HIS A 36 2.75 1.45 14.69
C HIS A 36 1.57 2.37 14.40
N ALA A 37 1.65 3.63 14.85
CA ALA A 37 0.66 4.70 14.68
C ALA A 37 -0.77 4.26 15.05
N VAL A 38 -1.14 4.44 16.32
CA VAL A 38 -2.41 3.97 16.88
C VAL A 38 -3.36 5.15 17.07
N SER A 39 -4.56 5.09 16.49
CA SER A 39 -5.55 6.17 16.59
C SER A 39 -6.98 5.64 16.71
N VAL A 40 -7.92 6.50 17.11
CA VAL A 40 -9.35 6.15 17.22
C VAL A 40 -10.01 5.94 15.85
N LYS A 41 -9.55 6.68 14.82
CA LYS A 41 -10.13 6.69 13.47
C LYS A 41 -9.03 6.61 12.42
N PRO A 42 -9.25 5.91 11.30
CA PRO A 42 -8.28 5.88 10.22
C PRO A 42 -8.01 7.31 9.72
N ASP A 43 -6.76 7.72 9.85
CA ASP A 43 -6.17 8.97 9.39
C ASP A 43 -5.05 8.66 8.38
N SER A 44 -4.34 9.69 7.93
CA SER A 44 -3.24 9.52 6.97
C SER A 44 -2.06 8.71 7.54
N ASP A 45 -1.91 8.66 8.87
CA ASP A 45 -0.76 8.05 9.55
C ASP A 45 -1.03 6.58 9.91
N THR A 46 -2.30 6.23 10.09
CA THR A 46 -2.79 4.88 10.41
C THR A 46 -3.21 4.08 9.18
N GLU A 47 -3.37 4.71 8.01
CA GLU A 47 -3.61 4.03 6.73
C GLU A 47 -2.34 3.96 5.88
N ARG A 48 -1.87 2.75 5.64
CA ARG A 48 -0.77 2.48 4.70
C ARG A 48 -1.30 2.63 3.29
N LYS A 49 -0.77 3.58 2.52
CA LYS A 49 -1.15 3.81 1.12
C LYS A 49 -0.02 3.40 0.19
N ALA A 50 -0.38 2.75 -0.90
CA ALA A 50 0.53 2.39 -1.96
C ALA A 50 -0.14 2.55 -3.31
N MET A 51 0.56 3.12 -4.28
CA MET A 51 0.14 3.14 -5.68
C MET A 51 0.77 1.96 -6.43
N VAL A 52 -0.05 1.24 -7.18
CA VAL A 52 0.41 0.13 -8.04
C VAL A 52 -0.25 0.22 -9.42
N CYS A 53 0.42 -0.31 -10.43
CA CYS A 53 -0.21 -0.57 -11.72
C CYS A 53 -1.08 -1.83 -11.64
N GLY A 54 -2.03 -1.93 -12.55
CA GLY A 54 -2.77 -3.15 -12.83
C GLY A 54 -3.16 -3.19 -14.30
N CYS A 55 -3.88 -4.23 -14.70
CA CYS A 55 -4.44 -4.33 -16.03
C CYS A 55 -5.89 -4.80 -16.05
N TRP A 56 -6.67 -4.32 -17.02
CA TRP A 56 -8.01 -4.84 -17.27
C TRP A 56 -7.92 -6.27 -17.79
N ILE A 57 -8.70 -7.19 -17.22
CA ILE A 57 -8.73 -8.59 -17.65
C ILE A 57 -10.15 -9.05 -17.96
N ASN A 58 -10.29 -9.90 -18.98
CA ASN A 58 -11.54 -10.60 -19.25
C ASN A 58 -11.74 -11.77 -18.27
N ARG A 59 -13.00 -12.05 -17.92
CA ARG A 59 -13.34 -13.25 -17.12
C ARG A 59 -13.04 -14.52 -17.88
N PHE A 60 -13.43 -14.54 -19.15
CA PHE A 60 -13.27 -15.68 -20.04
C PHE A 60 -12.18 -15.40 -21.05
N THR A 61 -11.36 -16.40 -21.32
CA THR A 61 -10.20 -16.32 -22.22
C THR A 61 -10.57 -15.98 -23.67
N PHE A 62 -11.80 -16.25 -24.09
CA PHE A 62 -12.26 -16.09 -25.48
C PHE A 62 -13.49 -15.18 -25.63
N MET A 63 -13.95 -14.53 -24.56
CA MET A 63 -15.10 -13.61 -24.62
C MET A 63 -14.79 -12.26 -23.96
N PRO A 64 -15.11 -11.12 -24.63
CA PRO A 64 -14.95 -9.79 -24.05
C PRO A 64 -15.93 -9.63 -22.87
N SER A 65 -15.42 -9.85 -21.67
CA SER A 65 -16.22 -10.06 -20.46
C SER A 65 -15.58 -9.41 -19.23
N CYS A 66 -14.81 -8.34 -19.42
CA CYS A 66 -14.09 -7.66 -18.36
C CYS A 66 -15.00 -7.24 -17.20
N GLN A 67 -16.14 -6.58 -17.49
CA GLN A 67 -17.08 -6.10 -16.47
C GLN A 67 -16.38 -5.35 -15.31
N GLY A 68 -15.38 -4.54 -15.65
CA GLY A 68 -14.61 -3.77 -14.68
C GLY A 68 -13.64 -4.60 -13.81
N ARG A 69 -13.14 -5.74 -14.32
CA ARG A 69 -12.14 -6.58 -13.63
C ARG A 69 -10.72 -6.09 -13.87
N ILE A 70 -9.97 -5.94 -12.78
CA ILE A 70 -8.58 -5.49 -12.79
C ILE A 70 -7.72 -6.55 -12.12
N LEU A 71 -6.65 -6.98 -12.78
CA LEU A 71 -5.58 -7.78 -12.20
C LEU A 71 -4.46 -6.86 -11.71
N THR A 72 -4.05 -7.03 -10.45
CA THR A 72 -2.99 -6.22 -9.82
C THR A 72 -2.25 -7.02 -8.76
N VAL A 73 -1.13 -6.48 -8.25
CA VAL A 73 -0.40 -7.03 -7.10
C VAL A 73 -0.89 -6.39 -5.81
N SER A 74 -0.94 -7.16 -4.72
CA SER A 74 -1.09 -6.60 -3.37
C SER A 74 0.26 -6.06 -2.88
N PRO A 75 0.44 -4.73 -2.71
CA PRO A 75 1.72 -4.16 -2.30
C PRO A 75 2.08 -4.45 -0.84
N PHE A 76 1.07 -4.84 -0.04
CA PHE A 76 1.18 -5.20 1.36
C PHE A 76 1.12 -6.72 1.48
N SER A 77 2.28 -7.35 1.63
CA SER A 77 2.40 -8.78 1.92
C SER A 77 2.46 -8.97 3.43
N THR A 78 1.32 -8.91 4.12
CA THR A 78 1.28 -9.32 5.53
C THR A 78 0.86 -10.78 5.62
N ASP A 79 1.72 -11.58 6.24
CA ASP A 79 1.51 -13.00 6.49
C ASP A 79 0.28 -13.19 7.40
N ALA A 80 -0.66 -14.04 6.99
CA ALA A 80 -1.81 -14.42 7.80
C ALA A 80 -1.39 -15.01 9.16
N ARG A 81 -0.18 -15.59 9.23
CA ARG A 81 0.43 -16.04 10.49
C ARG A 81 0.71 -14.90 11.44
N LEU A 82 1.16 -13.74 10.97
CA LEU A 82 1.40 -12.56 11.81
C LEU A 82 0.11 -12.07 12.47
N ILE A 83 -0.99 -12.00 11.71
CA ILE A 83 -2.30 -11.60 12.26
C ILE A 83 -2.80 -12.65 13.28
N SER A 84 -2.58 -13.93 13.00
CA SER A 84 -2.98 -15.01 13.90
C SER A 84 -2.16 -14.99 15.20
N MET A 85 -0.85 -14.79 15.11
CA MET A 85 0.05 -14.61 16.26
C MET A 85 -0.32 -13.35 17.04
N ALA A 86 -0.61 -12.25 16.35
CA ALA A 86 -1.03 -11.01 16.97
C ALA A 86 -2.35 -11.15 17.72
N ASN A 87 -3.32 -11.88 17.17
CA ASN A 87 -4.56 -12.17 17.87
C ASN A 87 -4.37 -13.06 19.11
N ARG A 88 -3.41 -14.00 19.08
CA ARG A 88 -3.08 -14.84 20.25
C ARG A 88 -2.42 -14.04 21.37
N ASN A 89 -1.51 -13.14 20.99
CA ASN A 89 -0.64 -12.39 21.91
C ASN A 89 -1.01 -10.91 22.01
N ILE A 90 -2.30 -10.57 21.85
CA ILE A 90 -2.73 -9.17 21.75
C ILE A 90 -2.47 -8.37 23.04
N GLY A 91 -2.52 -9.02 24.20
CA GLY A 91 -2.19 -8.38 25.47
C GLY A 91 -0.73 -7.97 25.56
N THR A 92 0.20 -8.88 25.25
CA THR A 92 1.64 -8.60 25.27
C THR A 92 2.06 -7.64 24.16
N LEU A 93 1.40 -7.69 22.99
CA LEU A 93 1.56 -6.70 21.93
C LEU A 93 1.28 -5.28 22.41
N ILE A 94 0.14 -5.08 23.08
CA ILE A 94 -0.27 -3.78 23.59
C ILE A 94 0.70 -3.32 24.68
N GLU A 95 1.07 -4.21 25.60
CA GLU A 95 2.02 -3.91 26.68
C GLU A 95 3.40 -3.49 26.14
N ASN A 96 3.97 -4.26 25.19
CA ASN A 96 5.23 -3.92 24.55
C ASN A 96 5.16 -2.60 23.79
N THR A 97 4.02 -2.32 23.15
CA THR A 97 3.81 -1.05 22.43
C THR A 97 3.72 0.12 23.42
N ILE A 98 3.04 -0.04 24.56
CA ILE A 98 2.98 0.98 25.62
C ILE A 98 4.39 1.25 26.15
N LYS A 99 5.13 0.21 26.53
CA LYS A 99 6.48 0.34 27.09
C LYS A 99 7.39 1.12 26.15
N ARG A 100 7.40 0.79 24.85
CA ARG A 100 8.19 1.53 23.87
C ARG A 100 7.72 2.96 23.66
N ALA A 101 6.41 3.19 23.62
CA ALA A 101 5.88 4.54 23.49
C ALA A 101 6.25 5.41 24.71
N GLU A 102 6.25 4.85 25.91
CA GLU A 102 6.69 5.50 27.14
C GLU A 102 8.21 5.77 27.15
N GLU A 103 9.02 4.81 26.71
CA GLU A 103 10.48 4.99 26.54
C GLU A 103 10.81 6.10 25.53
N MET A 104 10.08 6.16 24.42
CA MET A 104 10.21 7.22 23.42
C MET A 104 9.83 8.59 24.00
N LEU A 105 8.69 8.66 24.69
CA LEU A 105 8.23 9.88 25.34
C LEU A 105 9.24 10.39 26.38
N ALA A 106 9.78 9.50 27.21
CA ALA A 106 10.79 9.85 28.21
C ALA A 106 12.09 10.38 27.58
N THR A 107 12.52 9.77 26.47
CA THR A 107 13.69 10.21 25.71
C THR A 107 13.47 11.60 25.11
N ASP A 108 12.30 11.84 24.52
CA ASP A 108 11.94 13.14 23.93
C ASP A 108 11.70 14.22 24.99
N MET A 109 11.24 13.85 26.19
CA MET A 109 11.21 14.76 27.35
C MET A 109 12.61 15.17 27.77
N LYS A 110 13.54 14.22 27.87
CA LYS A 110 14.94 14.53 28.22
C LYS A 110 15.60 15.44 27.20
N ARG A 111 15.42 15.17 25.90
CA ARG A 111 15.92 16.02 24.80
C ARG A 111 15.36 17.43 24.83
N GLU A 112 14.08 17.60 25.18
CA GLU A 112 13.48 18.93 25.33
C GLU A 112 14.08 19.68 26.52
N THR A 113 14.24 19.04 27.68
CA THR A 113 14.90 19.67 28.84
C THR A 113 16.33 20.11 28.52
N GLU A 114 17.09 19.27 27.80
CA GLU A 114 18.44 19.63 27.33
C GLU A 114 18.39 20.81 26.36
N MET A 115 17.47 20.82 25.41
CA MET A 115 17.29 21.92 24.45
C MET A 115 16.90 23.24 25.13
N ASP A 116 15.96 23.20 26.08
CA ASP A 116 15.56 24.37 26.88
C ASP A 116 16.73 24.92 27.69
N TYR A 117 17.57 24.04 28.25
CA TYR A 117 18.79 24.45 28.94
C TYR A 117 19.76 25.18 27.99
N TYR A 118 19.98 24.66 26.79
CA TYR A 118 20.83 25.32 25.78
C TYR A 118 20.28 26.69 25.35
N LEU A 119 18.96 26.80 25.14
CA LEU A 119 18.32 28.05 24.73
C LEU A 119 18.33 29.12 25.82
N ASN A 120 18.16 28.73 27.09
CA ASN A 120 18.20 29.67 28.21
C ASN A 120 19.63 30.13 28.55
N THR A 121 20.64 29.28 28.32
CA THR A 121 22.05 29.60 28.59
C THR A 121 22.66 30.48 27.49
N HIS A 122 22.25 30.30 26.24
CA HIS A 122 22.71 31.10 25.09
C HIS A 122 21.58 32.02 24.62
N ASN A 123 21.61 33.27 25.08
CA ASN A 123 20.64 34.31 24.74
C ASN A 123 20.80 34.78 23.28
N VAL A 124 20.49 33.92 22.32
CA VAL A 124 20.55 34.21 20.89
C VAL A 124 19.22 34.86 20.48
N LYS A 125 19.18 36.18 20.57
CA LYS A 125 18.10 37.02 20.03
C LYS A 125 18.40 37.36 18.57
N ASP A 126 18.07 36.45 17.65
CA ASP A 126 17.95 36.81 16.23
C ASP A 126 17.03 35.83 15.47
N GLU A 127 16.78 36.08 14.17
CA GLU A 127 15.82 35.46 13.23
C GLU A 127 15.46 33.95 13.39
N GLY A 128 16.27 33.15 14.09
CA GLY A 128 15.98 31.78 14.50
C GLY A 128 14.86 31.61 15.55
N TYR A 129 14.43 32.66 16.26
CA TYR A 129 13.37 32.55 17.27
C TYR A 129 12.04 32.02 16.72
N ASN A 130 11.63 32.48 15.53
CA ASN A 130 10.40 32.00 14.90
C ASN A 130 10.50 30.53 14.47
N ALA A 131 11.68 30.09 14.03
CA ALA A 131 11.92 28.69 13.67
C ALA A 131 11.92 27.78 14.91
N ILE A 132 12.52 28.23 16.02
CA ILE A 132 12.56 27.51 17.29
C ILE A 132 11.16 27.44 17.92
N ALA A 133 10.39 28.54 17.88
CA ALA A 133 9.01 28.55 18.36
C ALA A 133 8.11 27.59 17.56
N ALA A 134 8.22 27.59 16.23
CA ALA A 134 7.51 26.64 15.37
C ALA A 134 7.91 25.18 15.67
N TYR A 135 9.21 24.93 15.88
CA TYR A 135 9.72 23.60 16.25
C TYR A 135 9.21 23.14 17.64
N ALA A 136 9.18 24.05 18.62
CA ALA A 136 8.63 23.77 19.95
C ALA A 136 7.13 23.45 19.89
N GLU A 137 6.35 24.20 19.10
CA GLU A 137 4.93 23.88 18.87
C GLU A 137 4.74 22.52 18.20
N GLU A 138 5.56 22.18 17.21
CA GLU A 138 5.49 20.89 16.52
C GLU A 138 5.83 19.73 17.46
N ASN A 139 6.85 19.89 18.31
CA ASN A 139 7.22 18.90 19.32
C ASN A 139 6.14 18.73 20.38
N LYS A 140 5.50 19.82 20.82
CA LYS A 140 4.37 19.75 21.75
C LYS A 140 3.21 18.96 21.13
N LYS A 141 2.85 19.25 19.88
CA LYS A 141 1.81 18.48 19.15
C LYS A 141 2.16 17.00 19.02
N LYS A 142 3.43 16.67 18.75
CA LYS A 142 3.92 15.28 18.70
C LYS A 142 3.78 14.59 20.07
N LYS A 143 4.15 15.26 21.16
CA LYS A 143 3.99 14.75 22.52
C LYS A 143 2.55 14.51 22.89
N ASP A 144 1.67 15.49 22.64
CA ASP A 144 0.24 15.36 22.91
C ASP A 144 -0.38 14.18 22.14
N SER A 145 0.01 14.00 20.88
CA SER A 145 -0.40 12.87 20.05
C SER A 145 0.11 11.52 20.59
N LEU A 146 1.38 11.46 21.02
CA LEU A 146 1.97 10.25 21.59
C LEU A 146 1.32 9.88 22.93
N GLN A 147 1.08 10.87 23.79
CA GLN A 147 0.40 10.69 25.07
C GLN A 147 -1.05 10.23 24.87
N HIS A 148 -1.76 10.79 23.89
CA HIS A 148 -3.10 10.34 23.52
C HIS A 148 -3.09 8.87 23.06
N SER A 149 -2.10 8.49 22.26
CA SER A 149 -1.91 7.11 21.80
C SER A 149 -1.65 6.15 22.96
N ILE A 150 -0.79 6.52 23.93
CA ILE A 150 -0.52 5.73 25.15
C ILE A 150 -1.80 5.55 25.97
N ASN A 151 -2.55 6.63 26.20
CA ASN A 151 -3.80 6.58 26.96
C ASN A 151 -4.83 5.65 26.29
N LEU A 152 -4.91 5.70 24.95
CA LEU A 152 -5.75 4.82 24.17
C LEU A 152 -5.32 3.35 24.32
N LEU A 153 -4.02 3.05 24.23
CA LEU A 153 -3.49 1.69 24.43
C LEU A 153 -3.76 1.16 25.85
N LYS A 154 -3.58 1.99 26.89
CA LYS A 154 -3.92 1.63 28.28
C LYS A 154 -5.42 1.33 28.43
N SER A 155 -6.29 2.10 27.76
CA SER A 155 -7.73 1.84 27.75
C SER A 155 -8.10 0.53 27.04
N LEU A 156 -7.29 0.09 26.05
CA LEU A 156 -7.47 -1.18 25.37
C LEU A 156 -7.08 -2.35 26.27
N GLN A 157 -6.01 -2.23 27.06
CA GLN A 157 -5.55 -3.28 27.98
C GLN A 157 -6.65 -3.70 28.99
N GLN A 158 -7.48 -2.75 29.41
CA GLN A 158 -8.61 -3.00 30.32
C GLN A 158 -9.79 -3.75 29.67
N LYS A 159 -9.80 -3.87 28.33
CA LYS A 159 -10.92 -4.46 27.58
C LYS A 159 -10.64 -5.93 27.25
N LYS A 160 -11.61 -6.79 27.57
CA LYS A 160 -11.56 -8.23 27.24
C LYS A 160 -12.06 -8.51 25.81
N GLY A 161 -11.53 -9.57 25.21
CA GLY A 161 -11.98 -10.05 23.89
C GLY A 161 -11.53 -9.15 22.72
N LEU A 162 -10.30 -8.65 22.79
CA LEU A 162 -9.70 -7.90 21.71
C LEU A 162 -9.40 -8.81 20.51
N LYS A 163 -9.69 -8.32 19.31
CA LYS A 163 -9.37 -8.97 18.04
C LYS A 163 -8.85 -7.94 17.06
N ILE A 164 -7.77 -8.27 16.36
CA ILE A 164 -7.26 -7.49 15.24
C ILE A 164 -7.80 -8.06 13.94
N ARG A 165 -8.37 -7.19 13.12
CA ARG A 165 -8.81 -7.51 11.76
C ARG A 165 -8.09 -6.59 10.77
N ARG A 166 -7.55 -7.18 9.71
CA ARG A 166 -7.01 -6.43 8.58
C ARG A 166 -8.14 -5.92 7.70
N LYS A 167 -8.03 -4.67 7.24
CA LYS A 167 -8.96 -4.09 6.26
C LYS A 167 -8.16 -3.44 5.14
N SER A 168 -8.47 -3.87 3.92
CA SER A 168 -7.83 -3.39 2.71
C SER A 168 -8.87 -2.67 1.86
N ARG A 169 -8.51 -1.49 1.36
CA ARG A 169 -9.33 -0.65 0.49
C ARG A 169 -8.60 -0.50 -0.84
N TYR A 170 -9.32 -0.72 -1.94
CA TYR A 170 -8.78 -0.55 -3.27
C TYR A 170 -9.60 0.49 -4.00
N THR A 171 -8.92 1.43 -4.65
CA THR A 171 -9.57 2.49 -5.42
C THR A 171 -8.90 2.59 -6.78
N LEU A 172 -9.68 2.43 -7.84
CA LEU A 172 -9.24 2.75 -9.19
C LEU A 172 -9.08 4.26 -9.30
N VAL A 173 -7.91 4.70 -9.75
CA VAL A 173 -7.62 6.08 -10.10
C VAL A 173 -7.48 6.15 -11.62
N TYR A 174 -8.33 6.95 -12.27
CA TYR A 174 -8.27 7.14 -13.71
C TYR A 174 -8.38 8.63 -14.07
N PRO A 175 -7.68 9.08 -15.11
CA PRO A 175 -7.77 10.46 -15.57
C PRO A 175 -9.14 10.72 -16.20
N VAL A 176 -9.78 11.82 -15.81
CA VAL A 176 -10.90 12.40 -16.56
C VAL A 176 -10.32 13.37 -17.59
N ASN A 177 -9.49 14.29 -17.10
CA ASN A 177 -8.76 15.29 -17.88
C ASN A 177 -7.29 15.30 -17.40
N ALA A 178 -6.41 15.99 -18.11
CA ALA A 178 -4.97 16.09 -17.79
C ALA A 178 -4.65 16.56 -16.35
N LYS A 179 -5.60 17.20 -15.64
CA LYS A 179 -5.43 17.71 -14.27
C LYS A 179 -6.36 17.08 -13.23
N LYS A 180 -7.35 16.28 -13.63
CA LYS A 180 -8.40 15.77 -12.71
C LYS A 180 -8.50 14.26 -12.80
N ALA A 181 -8.34 13.60 -11.65
CA ALA A 181 -8.57 12.18 -11.47
C ALA A 181 -9.98 11.92 -10.95
N ASN A 182 -10.63 10.89 -11.46
CA ASN A 182 -11.78 10.28 -10.80
C ASN A 182 -11.32 9.05 -10.02
N ARG A 183 -12.10 8.71 -8.99
CA ARG A 183 -11.83 7.61 -8.07
C ARG A 183 -13.05 6.71 -8.00
N ILE A 184 -12.85 5.40 -8.21
CA ILE A 184 -13.92 4.40 -8.08
C ILE A 184 -13.46 3.32 -7.12
N ALA A 185 -14.29 3.04 -6.11
CA ALA A 185 -14.01 1.97 -5.16
C ALA A 185 -14.03 0.60 -5.86
N CYS A 186 -13.09 -0.27 -5.47
CA CYS A 186 -12.95 -1.62 -5.97
C CYS A 186 -13.13 -2.64 -4.84
N ARG A 187 -13.75 -3.77 -5.16
CA ARG A 187 -13.87 -4.94 -4.27
C ARG A 187 -12.94 -6.05 -4.74
N ILE A 188 -12.36 -6.79 -3.80
CA ILE A 188 -11.59 -8.01 -4.14
C ILE A 188 -12.58 -9.11 -4.56
N LEU A 189 -12.20 -9.87 -5.59
CA LEU A 189 -12.85 -11.13 -5.96
C LEU A 189 -12.02 -12.30 -5.40
N PRO A 190 -12.40 -12.88 -4.25
CA PRO A 190 -11.58 -13.89 -3.56
C PRO A 190 -11.47 -15.20 -4.37
N GLU A 191 -12.53 -15.59 -5.07
CA GLU A 191 -12.56 -16.81 -5.88
C GLU A 191 -11.57 -16.78 -7.04
N GLU A 192 -11.42 -15.62 -7.68
CA GLU A 192 -10.47 -15.45 -8.78
C GLU A 192 -9.06 -15.26 -8.23
N SER A 193 -8.89 -14.47 -7.16
CA SER A 193 -7.59 -14.24 -6.51
C SER A 193 -6.98 -15.51 -5.90
N GLY A 194 -7.80 -16.46 -5.44
CA GLY A 194 -7.34 -17.73 -4.89
C GLY A 194 -6.79 -18.71 -5.93
N LYS A 195 -7.13 -18.51 -7.22
CA LYS A 195 -6.59 -19.29 -8.35
C LYS A 195 -5.27 -18.71 -8.85
N THR A 196 -4.94 -17.51 -8.41
CA THR A 196 -3.80 -16.72 -8.85
C THR A 196 -2.63 -16.90 -7.88
N SER A 197 -1.41 -16.49 -8.27
CA SER A 197 -0.26 -16.56 -7.36
C SER A 197 -0.51 -15.79 -6.05
N ARG A 198 0.10 -16.20 -4.92
CA ARG A 198 -0.20 -15.67 -3.56
C ARG A 198 -0.12 -14.14 -3.40
N SER A 199 0.48 -13.43 -4.36
CA SER A 199 0.67 -11.99 -4.37
C SER A 199 -0.24 -11.21 -5.32
N THR A 200 -0.91 -11.89 -6.26
CA THR A 200 -1.80 -11.27 -7.24
C THR A 200 -3.24 -11.30 -6.73
N ILE A 201 -3.98 -10.25 -7.06
CA ILE A 201 -5.37 -10.08 -6.66
C ILE A 201 -6.18 -9.61 -7.86
N VAL A 202 -7.41 -10.10 -7.96
CA VAL A 202 -8.39 -9.62 -8.93
C VAL A 202 -9.38 -8.72 -8.21
N LEU A 203 -9.52 -7.51 -8.73
CA LEU A 203 -10.42 -6.47 -8.25
C LEU A 203 -11.59 -6.31 -9.21
N GLN A 204 -12.74 -5.91 -8.69
CA GLN A 204 -13.88 -5.46 -9.49
C GLN A 204 -14.28 -4.04 -9.10
N THR A 205 -14.42 -3.16 -10.08
CA THR A 205 -14.89 -1.80 -9.88
C THR A 205 -16.36 -1.77 -9.44
N LYS A 206 -16.71 -0.79 -8.61
CA LYS A 206 -18.11 -0.53 -8.26
C LYS A 206 -18.91 -0.26 -9.54
N GLY A 207 -20.03 -0.95 -9.69
CA GLY A 207 -20.88 -0.82 -10.88
C GLY A 207 -20.32 -1.46 -12.15
N LYS A 208 -19.23 -2.27 -12.05
CA LYS A 208 -18.61 -2.94 -13.21
C LYS A 208 -18.08 -1.96 -14.27
N PHE A 209 -17.74 -0.75 -13.85
CA PHE A 209 -17.26 0.32 -14.69
C PHE A 209 -15.89 0.01 -15.32
N MET A 210 -15.77 0.35 -16.60
CA MET A 210 -14.52 0.36 -17.37
C MET A 210 -14.61 1.56 -18.32
N PRO A 211 -13.58 2.44 -18.39
CA PRO A 211 -13.55 3.54 -19.35
C PRO A 211 -13.65 3.06 -20.80
N GLU A 212 -14.31 3.83 -21.67
CA GLU A 212 -14.51 3.46 -23.10
C GLU A 212 -13.19 3.39 -23.89
N ASP A 213 -12.18 4.16 -23.49
CA ASP A 213 -10.86 4.19 -24.12
C ASP A 213 -9.91 3.10 -23.61
N ALA A 214 -10.36 2.29 -22.65
CA ALA A 214 -9.60 1.19 -22.08
C ALA A 214 -9.78 -0.11 -22.86
N ASN A 215 -8.76 -0.98 -22.83
CA ASN A 215 -8.79 -2.30 -23.46
C ASN A 215 -8.57 -3.39 -22.42
N SER A 216 -9.42 -4.42 -22.41
CA SER A 216 -9.23 -5.62 -21.61
C SER A 216 -8.24 -6.59 -22.25
N LEU A 217 -7.42 -7.24 -21.44
CA LEU A 217 -6.53 -8.31 -21.84
C LEU A 217 -7.22 -9.67 -21.73
N TYR A 218 -6.76 -10.60 -22.56
CA TYR A 218 -7.17 -12.00 -22.52
C TYR A 218 -6.05 -12.83 -21.87
N GLY A 219 -6.40 -13.62 -20.86
CA GLY A 219 -5.51 -14.60 -20.24
C GLY A 219 -5.44 -15.88 -21.07
N PHE A 220 -4.81 -15.82 -22.24
CA PHE A 220 -4.61 -17.01 -23.09
C PHE A 220 -3.47 -17.87 -22.54
N ASP A 221 -3.75 -18.89 -21.74
CA ASP A 221 -2.66 -19.76 -21.27
C ASP A 221 -2.08 -20.65 -22.38
N VAL A 222 -2.89 -21.00 -23.39
CA VAL A 222 -2.49 -21.94 -24.48
C VAL A 222 -1.60 -21.29 -25.55
N PHE A 223 -1.79 -20.00 -25.82
CA PHE A 223 -1.03 -19.26 -26.85
C PHE A 223 0.11 -18.41 -26.29
N CYS A 224 0.31 -18.43 -24.98
CA CYS A 224 1.43 -17.75 -24.35
C CYS A 224 2.67 -18.62 -24.44
N LEU A 225 3.57 -18.28 -25.37
CA LEU A 225 4.97 -18.72 -25.31
C LEU A 225 5.53 -18.33 -23.94
N ILE A 226 5.91 -19.35 -23.17
CA ILE A 226 6.63 -19.19 -21.91
C ILE A 226 7.95 -18.48 -22.27
N PRO A 227 8.26 -17.32 -21.67
CA PRO A 227 9.49 -16.62 -22.00
C PRO A 227 10.69 -17.48 -21.61
N GLU A 228 11.70 -17.55 -22.48
CA GLU A 228 12.99 -18.16 -22.17
C GLU A 228 13.98 -17.12 -21.66
N LYS A 229 15.13 -17.55 -21.13
CA LYS A 229 16.19 -16.62 -20.71
C LYS A 229 16.72 -15.85 -21.92
N GLY A 230 16.76 -14.51 -21.82
CA GLY A 230 17.25 -13.65 -22.91
C GLY A 230 16.16 -13.18 -23.88
N ASP A 231 14.91 -13.63 -23.71
CA ASP A 231 13.79 -13.16 -24.50
C ASP A 231 13.48 -11.68 -24.28
N THR A 232 13.12 -11.00 -25.36
CA THR A 232 12.64 -9.62 -25.30
C THR A 232 11.20 -9.58 -24.84
N ILE A 233 10.93 -8.75 -23.82
CA ILE A 233 9.60 -8.49 -23.29
C ILE A 233 9.24 -7.01 -23.41
N SER A 234 7.93 -6.75 -23.43
CA SER A 234 7.38 -5.40 -23.36
C SER A 234 6.61 -5.23 -22.05
N ILE A 235 6.88 -4.18 -21.30
CA ILE A 235 6.21 -3.88 -20.03
C ILE A 235 5.42 -2.59 -20.22
N ALA A 236 4.11 -2.65 -20.00
CA ALA A 236 3.28 -1.45 -20.09
C ALA A 236 2.95 -0.95 -18.68
N GLY A 237 3.31 0.29 -18.36
CA GLY A 237 3.18 0.83 -17.01
C GLY A 237 3.33 2.33 -16.96
N VAL A 238 3.01 2.92 -15.82
CA VAL A 238 3.23 4.34 -15.55
C VAL A 238 4.67 4.54 -15.10
N PHE A 239 5.42 5.39 -15.82
CA PHE A 239 6.83 5.65 -15.52
C PHE A 239 7.01 6.17 -14.09
N GLY A 240 7.97 5.60 -13.34
CA GLY A 240 8.30 6.07 -12.00
C GLY A 240 7.20 5.87 -10.95
N LEU A 241 6.17 5.08 -11.25
CA LEU A 241 5.14 4.75 -10.27
C LEU A 241 5.73 3.80 -9.21
N THR A 242 5.91 4.35 -8.02
CA THR A 242 6.36 3.64 -6.82
C THR A 242 5.25 3.60 -5.77
N LYS A 243 5.43 2.79 -4.71
CA LYS A 243 4.46 2.71 -3.61
C LYS A 243 4.15 4.08 -3.00
N ASN A 244 5.16 4.95 -2.86
CA ASN A 244 5.02 6.26 -2.24
C ASN A 244 4.62 7.37 -3.22
N SER A 245 4.25 7.01 -4.45
CA SER A 245 3.90 8.00 -5.48
C SER A 245 2.63 8.75 -5.13
N LEU A 246 2.65 10.06 -5.40
CA LEU A 246 1.47 10.90 -5.28
C LEU A 246 0.40 10.50 -6.30
N PRO A 247 -0.89 10.76 -6.01
CA PRO A 247 -1.97 10.54 -6.97
C PRO A 247 -1.79 11.28 -8.30
N SER A 248 -1.01 12.36 -8.35
CA SER A 248 -0.68 13.08 -9.58
C SER A 248 0.20 12.26 -10.53
N THR A 249 1.13 11.46 -10.00
CA THR A 249 1.96 10.52 -10.79
C THR A 249 1.09 9.45 -11.44
N ALA A 250 0.05 8.99 -10.72
CA ALA A 250 -0.93 8.03 -11.23
C ALA A 250 -1.78 8.53 -12.41
N LEU A 251 -1.77 9.84 -12.71
CA LEU A 251 -2.47 10.43 -13.85
C LEU A 251 -1.64 10.47 -15.14
N GLN A 252 -0.36 10.12 -15.05
CA GLN A 252 0.51 10.08 -16.23
C GLN A 252 0.05 8.97 -17.19
N LYS A 253 0.16 9.24 -18.49
CA LYS A 253 -0.20 8.25 -19.51
C LYS A 253 0.75 7.04 -19.44
N PRO A 254 0.23 5.80 -19.49
CA PRO A 254 1.06 4.61 -19.52
C PRO A 254 2.00 4.58 -20.73
N ASN A 255 3.22 4.11 -20.51
CA ASN A 255 4.24 3.91 -21.53
C ASN A 255 4.57 2.42 -21.71
N ILE A 256 5.24 2.09 -22.81
CA ILE A 256 5.76 0.74 -23.05
C ILE A 256 7.26 0.82 -22.95
N PHE A 257 7.83 -0.05 -22.12
CA PHE A 257 9.25 -0.20 -21.92
C PHE A 257 9.69 -1.56 -22.41
N ARG A 258 10.87 -1.63 -23.04
CA ARG A 258 11.48 -2.89 -23.42
C ARG A 258 12.30 -3.43 -22.27
N GLY A 259 12.27 -4.75 -22.12
CA GLY A 259 13.02 -5.48 -21.11
C GLY A 259 13.52 -6.81 -21.66
N THR A 260 14.29 -7.50 -20.82
CA THR A 260 14.80 -8.83 -21.13
C THR A 260 14.56 -9.74 -19.93
N THR A 261 14.17 -10.98 -20.20
CA THR A 261 13.99 -12.02 -19.20
C THR A 261 15.34 -12.58 -18.73
N ILE A 262 15.45 -12.82 -17.43
CA ILE A 262 16.59 -13.52 -16.82
C ILE A 262 16.28 -15.02 -16.71
N SER A 263 15.01 -15.36 -16.55
CA SER A 263 14.47 -16.71 -16.53
C SER A 263 13.01 -16.69 -16.99
N THR A 264 12.37 -17.85 -16.99
CA THR A 264 10.93 -18.01 -17.29
C THR A 264 10.01 -17.20 -16.39
N GLU A 265 10.46 -16.85 -15.18
CA GLU A 265 9.65 -16.17 -14.16
C GLU A 265 10.22 -14.81 -13.74
N ARG A 266 11.31 -14.33 -14.36
CA ARG A 266 11.98 -13.09 -13.93
C ARG A 266 12.50 -12.26 -15.09
N HIS A 267 12.59 -10.96 -14.88
CA HIS A 267 13.17 -10.01 -15.82
C HIS A 267 14.22 -9.09 -15.19
N ALA A 268 15.07 -8.51 -16.03
CA ALA A 268 16.14 -7.59 -15.63
C ALA A 268 15.71 -6.11 -15.60
N THR A 269 14.47 -5.81 -16.00
CA THR A 269 13.99 -4.42 -16.06
C THR A 269 13.90 -3.77 -14.68
N PRO A 270 14.46 -2.55 -14.49
CA PRO A 270 14.41 -1.84 -13.21
C PRO A 270 12.99 -1.42 -12.83
N GLU A 271 12.73 -1.27 -11.53
CA GLU A 271 11.40 -0.94 -10.98
C GLU A 271 10.83 0.39 -11.53
N LEU A 272 11.70 1.34 -11.90
CA LEU A 272 11.30 2.61 -12.53
C LEU A 272 10.52 2.41 -13.85
N LEU A 273 10.91 1.40 -14.62
CA LEU A 273 10.32 1.04 -15.92
C LEU A 273 9.34 -0.12 -15.81
N ALA A 274 9.47 -0.93 -14.77
CA ALA A 274 8.58 -2.02 -14.42
C ALA A 274 7.97 -1.74 -13.04
N PRO A 275 6.96 -0.86 -12.94
CA PRO A 275 6.27 -0.64 -11.68
C PRO A 275 5.51 -1.90 -11.26
N GLN A 276 5.23 -2.02 -9.96
CA GLN A 276 4.49 -3.16 -9.42
C GLN A 276 3.12 -3.29 -10.08
N GLY A 277 2.74 -4.49 -10.50
CA GLY A 277 1.49 -4.82 -11.20
C GLY A 277 1.40 -4.37 -12.65
N ALA A 278 2.49 -3.87 -13.25
CA ALA A 278 2.54 -3.57 -14.68
C ALA A 278 2.35 -4.84 -15.52
N PRO A 279 1.42 -4.87 -16.49
CA PRO A 279 1.30 -5.98 -17.42
C PRO A 279 2.55 -6.14 -18.30
N ILE A 280 2.99 -7.38 -18.43
CA ILE A 280 4.13 -7.83 -19.21
C ILE A 280 3.62 -8.63 -20.41
N PHE A 281 4.24 -8.38 -21.55
CA PHE A 281 3.93 -9.00 -22.82
C PHE A 281 5.19 -9.63 -23.42
N ASN A 282 5.04 -10.77 -24.09
CA ASN A 282 6.12 -11.37 -24.86
C ASN A 282 6.39 -10.59 -26.16
N ARG A 283 7.40 -11.00 -26.93
CA ARG A 283 7.77 -10.40 -28.23
C ARG A 283 6.62 -10.31 -29.24
N ASN A 284 5.64 -11.22 -29.16
CA ASN A 284 4.48 -11.27 -30.04
C ASN A 284 3.32 -10.40 -29.52
N GLY A 285 3.48 -9.78 -28.35
CA GLY A 285 2.49 -8.93 -27.72
C GLY A 285 1.39 -9.64 -26.94
N TYR A 286 1.54 -10.94 -26.69
CA TYR A 286 0.65 -11.69 -25.80
C TYR A 286 0.96 -11.40 -24.34
N PHE A 287 -0.09 -11.27 -23.53
CA PHE A 287 0.02 -11.02 -22.10
C PHE A 287 0.53 -12.27 -21.36
N ILE A 288 1.69 -12.17 -20.71
CA ILE A 288 2.33 -13.30 -20.02
C ILE A 288 2.26 -13.22 -18.49
N GLY A 289 1.86 -12.07 -17.94
CA GLY A 289 1.71 -11.86 -16.50
C GLY A 289 1.86 -10.39 -16.13
N ILE A 290 1.84 -10.08 -14.84
CA ILE A 290 2.17 -8.78 -14.29
C ILE A 290 3.50 -8.82 -13.53
N ASN A 291 4.17 -7.68 -13.45
CA ASN A 291 5.40 -7.55 -12.65
C ASN A 291 5.09 -7.57 -11.16
N ASN A 292 5.81 -8.40 -10.40
CA ASN A 292 5.88 -8.34 -8.94
C ASN A 292 7.33 -8.46 -8.49
N LYS A 293 7.94 -7.35 -8.04
CA LYS A 293 9.33 -7.29 -7.57
C LYS A 293 10.35 -7.94 -8.54
N GLY A 294 10.19 -7.70 -9.84
CA GLY A 294 11.05 -8.27 -10.90
C GLY A 294 10.68 -9.69 -11.32
N GLY A 295 9.68 -10.29 -10.67
CA GLY A 295 9.07 -11.55 -11.06
C GLY A 295 7.90 -11.34 -12.02
N ILE A 296 7.70 -12.29 -12.93
CA ILE A 296 6.56 -12.38 -13.83
C ILE A 296 5.55 -13.31 -13.15
N VAL A 297 4.42 -12.75 -12.72
CA VAL A 297 3.38 -13.52 -12.02
C VAL A 297 2.06 -13.40 -12.77
N LYS A 298 1.34 -14.52 -12.90
CA LYS A 298 -0.07 -14.49 -13.26
C LYS A 298 -0.89 -14.38 -12.00
#